data_AF-A0AAV0XWL9-F1
#
_entry.id   AF-A0AAV0XWL9-F1
#
_cell.length_a   1.000
_cell.length_b   1.000
_cell.length_c   1.000
_cell.angle_alpha   90.00
_cell.angle_beta   90.00
_cell.angle_gamma   90.00
#
_symmetry.space_group_name_H-M   'P 1'
#
loop_
_entity.id
_entity.type
_entity.pdbx_description
1 polymer ?
#
loop_
_entity_poly.entity_id
_entity_poly.type
_entity_poly.pdbx_seq_one_letter_code
_entity_poly.pdbx_strand_id
1 'polypeptide(L)'
;MIKKAVSLKIRVVNILWINDILLGEKIGSQHFKRKKYQQFDLPNPYRINYTKLSQLMEAWKKRPNIPKLKRPSKSIPPISY
;
A
#
# COMPACT_ATOMS: atom_id res chain seq x y z
N MET A 1 26.79 3.62 0.17
CA MET A 1 25.40 3.89 -0.31
C MET A 1 24.53 4.60 0.73
N ILE A 2 24.36 4.07 1.95
CA ILE A 2 23.48 4.68 2.97
C ILE A 2 23.85 6.13 3.30
N LYS A 3 25.15 6.44 3.50
CA LYS A 3 25.63 7.80 3.77
C LYS A 3 25.25 8.83 2.68
N LYS A 4 25.24 8.40 1.40
CA LYS A 4 24.85 9.24 0.25
C LYS A 4 23.33 9.42 0.17
N ALA A 5 22.55 8.42 0.53
CA ALA A 5 21.09 8.55 0.61
C ALA A 5 20.68 9.52 1.74
N VAL A 6 21.36 9.44 2.88
CA VAL A 6 21.14 10.35 4.02
C VAL A 6 21.47 11.81 3.65
N SER A 7 22.59 12.06 2.95
CA SER A 7 22.95 13.42 2.52
C SER A 7 21.93 14.03 1.54
N LEU A 8 21.25 13.18 0.75
CA LEU A 8 20.18 13.57 -0.16
C LEU A 8 18.81 13.64 0.51
N LYS A 9 18.73 13.51 1.84
CA LYS A 9 17.48 13.44 2.63
C LYS A 9 16.55 12.31 2.17
N ILE A 10 17.08 11.28 1.52
CA ILE A 10 16.31 10.10 1.10
C ILE A 10 16.12 9.22 2.33
N ARG A 11 14.86 8.83 2.56
CA ARG A 11 14.51 7.94 3.67
C ARG A 11 15.05 6.55 3.40
N VAL A 12 15.96 6.10 4.23
CA VAL A 12 16.49 4.74 4.20
C VAL A 12 15.63 3.89 5.12
N VAL A 13 15.04 2.82 4.58
CA VAL A 13 14.20 1.88 5.31
C VAL A 13 14.56 0.47 4.89
N ASN A 14 14.31 -0.46 5.79
CA ASN A 14 14.38 -1.87 5.51
C ASN A 14 13.10 -2.38 4.81
N ILE A 15 13.19 -3.53 4.14
CA ILE A 15 12.14 -4.25 3.44
C ILE A 15 10.88 -4.51 4.29
N LEU A 16 11.02 -4.63 5.62
CA LEU A 16 9.89 -4.77 6.54
C LEU A 16 8.91 -3.59 6.46
N TRP A 17 9.40 -2.38 6.19
CA TRP A 17 8.54 -1.20 6.03
C TRP A 17 7.66 -1.33 4.80
N ILE A 18 8.22 -1.83 3.70
CA ILE A 18 7.48 -2.09 2.46
C ILE A 18 6.50 -3.23 2.67
N ASN A 19 6.91 -4.32 3.31
CA ASN A 19 6.03 -5.46 3.60
C ASN A 19 4.83 -5.07 4.46
N ASP A 20 5.05 -4.29 5.52
CA ASP A 20 3.96 -3.82 6.39
C ASP A 20 2.97 -2.92 5.61
N ILE A 21 3.45 -2.06 4.69
CA ILE A 21 2.59 -1.24 3.82
C ILE A 21 1.77 -2.13 2.87
N LEU A 22 2.41 -3.07 2.17
CA LEU A 22 1.76 -3.94 1.20
C LEU A 22 0.70 -4.84 1.86
N LEU A 23 0.93 -5.23 3.11
CA LEU A 23 0.01 -6.05 3.90
C LEU A 23 -1.10 -5.23 4.60
N GLY A 24 -1.16 -3.92 4.35
CA GLY A 24 -2.24 -3.05 4.82
C GLY A 24 -2.07 -2.56 6.26
N GLU A 25 -0.87 -2.59 6.82
CA GLU A 25 -0.63 -1.97 8.12
C GLU A 25 -0.79 -0.44 8.00
N LYS A 26 -1.47 0.17 8.96
CA LYS A 26 -1.68 1.62 9.02
C LYS A 26 -0.40 2.35 9.44
N ILE A 27 0.64 2.27 8.61
CA ILE A 27 1.91 2.97 8.78
C ILE A 27 2.05 4.07 7.74
N GLY A 28 2.09 5.30 8.21
CA GLY A 28 2.46 6.47 7.43
C GLY A 28 3.98 6.73 7.32
N SER A 29 4.27 7.76 6.53
CA SER A 29 5.58 8.33 6.25
C SER A 29 6.43 8.69 7.48
N GLN A 30 5.83 8.82 8.66
CA GLN A 30 6.47 9.22 9.91
C GLN A 30 7.07 8.02 10.66
N HIS A 31 6.54 6.81 10.42
CA HIS A 31 6.93 5.61 11.14
C HIS A 31 8.21 4.96 10.62
N PHE A 32 8.77 5.46 9.50
CA PHE A 32 9.99 4.93 8.89
C PHE A 32 11.21 4.94 9.83
N LYS A 33 11.24 5.82 10.82
CA LYS A 33 12.31 5.92 11.83
C LYS A 33 12.22 4.88 12.95
N ARG A 34 11.15 4.08 13.01
CA ARG A 34 11.04 3.02 14.04
C ARG A 34 12.23 2.07 13.93
N LYS A 35 12.77 1.65 15.08
CA LYS A 35 13.96 0.77 15.17
C LYS A 35 13.83 -0.47 14.26
N LYS A 36 12.66 -1.10 14.20
CA LYS A 36 12.39 -2.26 13.33
C LYS A 36 12.65 -2.03 11.84
N TYR A 37 12.52 -0.78 11.36
CA TYR A 37 12.72 -0.42 9.95
C TYR A 37 14.12 0.13 9.67
N GLN A 38 14.91 0.41 10.71
CA GLN A 38 16.30 0.88 10.61
C GLN A 38 17.31 -0.24 10.89
N GLN A 39 16.83 -1.43 11.25
CA GLN A 39 17.67 -2.61 11.43
C GLN A 39 17.86 -3.27 10.06
N PHE A 40 19.03 -3.04 9.43
CA PHE A 40 19.34 -3.57 8.10
C PHE A 40 19.97 -4.97 8.15
N ASP A 41 20.46 -5.39 9.31
CA ASP A 41 21.01 -6.72 9.54
C ASP A 41 19.87 -7.69 9.89
N LEU A 42 19.11 -8.09 8.86
CA LEU A 42 18.04 -9.07 9.00
C LEU A 42 18.55 -10.46 8.59
N PRO A 43 18.35 -11.49 9.43
CA PRO A 43 18.72 -12.86 9.08
C PRO A 43 17.89 -13.43 7.92
N ASN A 44 16.68 -12.91 7.69
CA ASN A 44 15.88 -13.26 6.51
C ASN A 44 15.01 -12.06 6.05
N PRO A 45 15.56 -11.18 5.19
CA PRO A 45 14.87 -9.95 4.78
C PRO A 45 13.59 -10.22 3.98
N TYR A 46 13.52 -11.31 3.22
CA TYR A 46 12.37 -11.60 2.35
C TYR A 46 11.25 -12.39 3.05
N ARG A 47 11.39 -12.67 4.35
CA ARG A 47 10.37 -13.43 5.09
C ARG A 47 9.10 -12.60 5.24
N ILE A 48 8.05 -13.00 4.53
CA ILE A 48 6.73 -12.40 4.62
C ILE A 48 6.02 -12.94 5.87
N ASN A 49 5.40 -12.05 6.66
CA ASN A 49 4.53 -12.45 7.76
C ASN A 49 3.16 -12.85 7.21
N TYR A 50 2.95 -14.15 7.02
CA TYR A 50 1.72 -14.71 6.46
C TYR A 50 0.48 -14.48 7.34
N THR A 51 0.63 -14.20 8.64
CA THR A 51 -0.50 -13.90 9.52
C THR A 51 -1.27 -12.66 9.05
N LYS A 52 -0.56 -11.64 8.57
CA LYS A 52 -1.19 -10.43 7.99
C LYS A 52 -1.73 -10.67 6.58
N LEU A 53 -1.05 -11.52 5.81
CA LEU A 53 -1.52 -11.92 4.48
C LEU A 53 -2.90 -12.57 4.55
N SER A 54 -3.15 -13.42 5.57
CA SER A 54 -4.47 -14.01 5.78
C SER A 54 -5.56 -12.95 5.98
N GLN A 55 -5.30 -11.92 6.79
CA GLN A 55 -6.26 -10.83 7.03
C GLN A 55 -6.50 -10.01 5.75
N LEU A 56 -5.45 -9.74 4.99
CA LEU A 56 -5.54 -9.06 3.69
C LEU A 56 -6.36 -9.88 2.69
N MET A 57 -6.10 -11.18 2.58
CA MET A 57 -6.83 -12.10 1.70
C MET A 57 -8.32 -12.16 2.06
N GLU A 58 -8.66 -12.20 3.35
CA GLU A 58 -10.05 -12.12 3.80
C GLU A 58 -10.71 -10.78 3.44
N ALA A 59 -9.99 -9.66 3.59
CA ALA A 59 -10.49 -8.35 3.16
C ALA A 59 -10.72 -8.30 1.64
N TRP A 60 -9.86 -8.93 0.85
CA TRP A 60 -10.00 -9.00 -0.62
C TRP A 60 -11.13 -9.93 -1.09
N LYS A 61 -11.44 -11.01 -0.34
CA LYS A 61 -12.61 -11.85 -0.61
C LYS A 61 -13.91 -11.04 -0.51
N LYS A 62 -13.98 -10.11 0.44
CA LYS A 62 -15.02 -9.08 0.50
C LYS A 62 -14.74 -7.99 -0.55
N ARG A 63 -14.93 -8.30 -1.83
CA ARG A 63 -15.01 -7.23 -2.85
C ARG A 63 -16.17 -6.31 -2.46
N PRO A 64 -15.95 -4.99 -2.26
CA PRO A 64 -17.06 -4.07 -2.13
C PRO A 64 -17.88 -4.19 -3.42
N ASN A 65 -19.20 -4.34 -3.29
CA ASN A 65 -20.10 -4.17 -4.42
C ASN A 65 -19.82 -2.79 -4.98
N ILE A 66 -19.05 -2.71 -6.07
CA ILE A 66 -18.80 -1.45 -6.76
C ILE A 66 -20.20 -1.00 -7.19
N PRO A 67 -20.72 0.13 -6.67
CA PRO A 67 -21.98 0.63 -7.15
C PRO A 67 -21.82 0.81 -8.65
N LYS A 68 -22.61 0.08 -9.46
CA LYS A 68 -22.61 0.28 -10.90
C LYS A 68 -22.84 1.76 -11.11
N LEU A 69 -21.82 2.49 -11.56
CA LEU A 69 -21.96 3.88 -11.99
C LEU A 69 -23.08 3.86 -13.03
N LYS A 70 -24.28 4.33 -12.63
CA LYS A 70 -25.39 4.53 -13.56
C LYS A 70 -24.89 5.59 -14.53
N ARG A 71 -24.49 5.15 -15.74
CA ARG A 71 -24.17 6.09 -16.81
C ARG A 71 -25.41 6.98 -16.98
N PRO A 72 -25.28 8.31 -16.98
CA PRO A 72 -26.41 9.16 -17.31
C PRO A 72 -26.87 8.80 -18.73
N SER A 73 -28.12 8.35 -18.86
CA SER A 73 -28.76 8.18 -20.16
C SER A 73 -28.89 9.57 -20.78
N LYS A 74 -28.06 9.89 -21.76
CA LYS A 74 -28.28 11.09 -22.58
C LYS A 74 -29.56 10.85 -23.39
N SER A 75 -30.68 11.41 -22.94
CA SER A 75 -31.86 11.59 -23.78
C SER A 75 -31.53 12.68 -24.79
N ILE A 76 -31.30 12.30 -26.03
CA ILE A 76 -31.20 13.26 -27.15
C ILE A 76 -32.63 13.76 -27.41
N PRO A 77 -32.94 15.06 -27.32
CA PRO A 77 -34.25 15.56 -27.70
C PRO A 77 -34.44 15.40 -29.22
N PRO A 78 -35.66 15.07 -29.69
CA PRO A 78 -35.92 14.91 -31.12
C PRO A 78 -35.76 16.26 -31.83
N ILE A 79 -35.02 16.25 -32.94
CA ILE A 79 -34.88 17.40 -33.83
C ILE A 79 -36.25 17.60 -34.50
N SER A 80 -36.91 18.73 -34.22
CA SER A 80 -38.08 19.19 -34.95
C SER A 80 -37.64 19.69 -36.33
N TYR A 81 -38.18 19.08 -37.38
CA TYR A 81 -38.02 19.50 -38.77
C TYR A 81 -38.83 20.77 -39.07
#